data_AF-A0A0A2HRY8-F1
#
_entry.id   AF-A0A0A2HRY8-F1
#
_cell.length_a   1.000
_cell.length_b   1.000
_cell.length_c   1.000
_cell.angle_alpha   90.00
_cell.angle_beta   90.00
_cell.angle_gamma   90.00
#
_symmetry.space_group_name_H-M   'P 1'
#
loop_
_entity.id
_entity.type
_entity.pdbx_description
1 polymer ?
#
loop_
_entity_poly.entity_id
_entity_poly.type
_entity_poly.pdbx_seq_one_letter_code
_entity_poly.pdbx_strand_id
1 'polypeptide(L)'
;MIVSFIDWLKQWPRTVRVLSLLAAAAIVIWSLAAVDTHHAHTWVEQHIPAFWAIFGFVAASVLIFISGWLGKCGIQTREDYYDR
;
A
#
# COMPACT_ATOMS: atom_id res chain seq x y z
N MET A 1 -3.48 -19.60 -7.05
CA MET A 1 -3.21 -19.31 -5.62
C MET A 1 -3.80 -17.97 -5.19
N ILE A 2 -3.56 -16.86 -5.90
CA ILE A 2 -4.18 -15.57 -5.56
C ILE A 2 -5.70 -15.55 -5.84
N VAL A 3 -6.12 -16.18 -6.95
CA VAL A 3 -7.55 -16.29 -7.32
C VAL A 3 -8.34 -17.06 -6.27
N SER A 4 -7.82 -18.21 -5.82
CA SER A 4 -8.44 -19.00 -4.75
C SER A 4 -8.52 -18.26 -3.41
N PHE A 5 -7.55 -17.38 -3.12
CA PHE A 5 -7.59 -16.54 -1.93
C PHE A 5 -8.66 -15.44 -2.04
N ILE A 6 -8.77 -14.80 -3.21
CA ILE A 6 -9.81 -13.81 -3.50
C ILE A 6 -11.20 -14.47 -3.43
N ASP A 7 -11.36 -15.66 -4.01
CA ASP A 7 -12.61 -16.40 -3.96
C ASP A 7 -12.99 -16.80 -2.52
N TRP A 8 -12.00 -17.18 -1.70
CA TRP A 8 -12.21 -17.41 -0.27
C TRP A 8 -12.68 -16.14 0.47
N LEU A 9 -12.06 -14.99 0.21
CA LEU A 9 -12.51 -13.70 0.78
C LEU A 9 -13.95 -13.35 0.34
N LYS A 10 -14.30 -13.63 -0.91
CA LYS A 10 -15.64 -13.39 -1.46
C LYS A 10 -16.74 -14.23 -0.82
N GLN A 11 -16.40 -15.32 -0.12
CA GLN A 11 -17.38 -16.11 0.64
C GLN A 11 -17.90 -15.38 1.89
N TRP A 12 -17.17 -14.38 2.39
CA TRP A 12 -17.50 -13.66 3.64
C TRP A 12 -17.59 -12.14 3.44
N PRO A 13 -18.43 -11.64 2.50
CA PRO A 13 -18.40 -10.23 2.09
C PRO A 13 -18.76 -9.27 3.22
N ARG A 14 -19.64 -9.69 4.14
CA ARG A 14 -20.00 -8.90 5.32
C ARG A 14 -18.83 -8.76 6.28
N THR A 15 -18.13 -9.85 6.57
CA THR A 15 -16.95 -9.85 7.45
C THR A 15 -15.83 -8.99 6.87
N VAL A 16 -15.52 -9.18 5.57
CA VAL A 16 -14.50 -8.37 4.89
C VAL A 16 -14.86 -6.88 4.95
N ARG A 17 -16.12 -6.51 4.67
CA ARG A 17 -16.55 -5.11 4.73
C ARG A 17 -16.41 -4.52 6.13
N VAL A 18 -16.83 -5.25 7.17
CA VAL A 18 -16.72 -4.79 8.56
C VAL A 18 -15.26 -4.65 8.96
N LEU A 19 -14.41 -5.64 8.66
CA LEU A 19 -12.98 -5.57 8.98
C LEU A 19 -12.30 -4.42 8.25
N SER A 20 -12.58 -4.20 6.97
CA SER A 20 -12.04 -3.07 6.21
C SER A 20 -12.47 -1.72 6.80
N LEU A 21 -13.74 -1.59 7.19
CA LEU A 21 -14.25 -0.37 7.83
C LEU A 21 -13.66 -0.16 9.22
N LEU A 22 -13.50 -1.21 10.01
CA LEU A 22 -12.85 -1.15 11.32
C LEU A 22 -11.38 -0.78 11.20
N ALA A 23 -10.66 -1.34 10.22
CA ALA A 23 -9.28 -0.99 9.94
C ALA A 23 -9.17 0.49 9.53
N ALA A 24 -10.03 0.96 8.63
CA ALA A 24 -10.08 2.37 8.24
C ALA A 24 -10.38 3.29 9.44
N ALA A 25 -11.37 2.94 10.27
CA ALA A 25 -11.70 3.69 11.47
C ALA A 25 -10.54 3.71 12.47
N ALA A 26 -9.87 2.58 12.68
CA ALA A 26 -8.70 2.49 13.55
C ALA A 26 -7.56 3.39 13.06
N ILE A 27 -7.28 3.42 11.75
CA ILE A 27 -6.28 4.31 11.15
C ILE A 27 -6.64 5.77 11.41
N VAL A 28 -7.90 6.16 11.18
CA VAL A 28 -8.35 7.54 11.41
C VAL A 28 -8.24 7.92 12.89
N ILE A 29 -8.72 7.06 13.79
CA ILE A 29 -8.63 7.30 15.24
C ILE A 29 -7.18 7.44 15.67
N TRP A 30 -6.30 6.55 15.21
CA TRP A 30 -4.87 6.61 15.51
C TRP A 30 -4.24 7.90 14.98
N SER A 31 -4.55 8.27 13.74
CA SER A 31 -4.06 9.49 13.11
C SER A 31 -4.47 10.76 13.86
N LEU A 32 -5.64 10.77 14.50
CA LEU A 32 -6.14 11.94 15.23
C LEU A 32 -5.68 11.96 16.69
N ALA A 33 -5.59 10.80 17.33
CA ALA A 33 -5.40 10.70 18.77
C ALA A 33 -3.94 10.43 19.19
N ALA A 34 -3.15 9.77 18.34
CA ALA A 34 -1.82 9.27 18.69
C ALA A 34 -0.69 9.87 17.86
N VAL A 35 -0.97 10.36 16.65
CA VAL A 35 0.05 10.98 15.80
C VAL A 35 0.15 12.47 16.12
N ASP A 36 1.21 12.86 16.82
CA ASP A 36 1.55 14.26 17.02
C ASP A 36 2.07 14.87 15.71
N THR A 37 1.30 15.78 15.12
CA THR A 37 1.64 16.50 13.88
C THR A 37 2.30 17.85 14.14
N HIS A 38 2.46 18.24 15.41
CA HIS A 38 2.91 19.58 15.78
C HIS A 38 4.41 19.81 15.56
N HIS A 39 5.21 18.73 15.47
CA HIS A 39 6.64 18.80 15.16
C HIS A 39 6.98 17.85 14.00
N ALA A 40 6.70 18.30 12.78
CA ALA A 40 7.15 17.63 11.55
C ALA A 40 8.66 17.82 11.30
N HIS A 41 9.48 17.71 12.34
CA HIS A 41 10.93 17.65 12.24
C HIS A 41 11.40 16.37 12.89
N THR A 42 11.30 15.29 12.12
CA THR A 42 12.00 14.07 12.49
C THR A 42 13.52 14.33 12.49
N TRP A 43 14.26 13.67 13.38
CA TRP A 43 15.73 13.81 13.46
C TRP A 43 16.42 13.66 12.09
N VAL A 44 15.87 12.82 11.22
CA VAL A 44 16.36 12.53 9.88
C VAL A 44 16.27 13.74 8.94
N GLU A 45 15.19 14.52 9.03
CA GLU A 45 15.01 15.73 8.22
C GLU A 45 16.04 16.81 8.56
N GLN A 46 16.51 16.87 9.81
CA GLN A 46 17.49 17.85 10.26
C GLN A 46 18.91 17.52 9.81
N HIS A 47 19.24 16.24 9.61
CA HIS A 47 20.61 15.79 9.32
C HIS A 47 20.82 15.41 7.85
N ILE A 48 19.75 15.14 7.09
CA ILE A 48 19.84 14.74 5.69
C ILE A 48 19.33 15.89 4.78
N PRO A 49 20.23 16.57 4.04
CA PRO A 49 19.80 17.56 3.08
C PRO A 49 18.95 16.89 1.99
N ALA A 50 17.87 17.55 1.57
CA ALA A 50 16.93 17.05 0.58
C ALA A 50 16.28 15.68 0.93
N PHE A 51 16.15 15.35 2.23
CA PHE A 51 15.54 14.12 2.71
C PHE A 51 14.24 13.76 1.99
N TRP A 52 13.30 14.70 1.88
CA TRP A 52 12.00 14.48 1.25
C TRP A 52 12.10 14.08 -0.23
N ALA A 53 13.07 14.63 -0.97
CA ALA A 53 13.32 14.26 -2.36
C ALA A 53 13.90 12.84 -2.48
N ILE A 54 14.87 12.50 -1.61
CA ILE A 54 15.48 11.16 -1.54
C ILE A 54 14.43 10.12 -1.15
N PHE A 55 13.67 10.39 -0.08
CA PHE A 55 12.61 9.52 0.39
C PHE A 55 11.55 9.29 -0.70
N GLY A 56 11.09 10.35 -1.36
CA GLY A 56 10.15 10.25 -2.47
C GLY A 56 10.69 9.41 -3.62
N PHE A 57 11.95 9.63 -4.03
CA PHE A 57 12.58 8.85 -5.09
C PHE A 57 12.72 7.37 -4.74
N VAL A 58 13.17 7.06 -3.53
CA VAL A 58 13.31 5.68 -3.05
C VAL A 58 11.95 5.01 -2.93
N ALA A 59 10.96 5.67 -2.33
CA ALA A 59 9.60 5.13 -2.20
C ALA A 59 8.99 4.84 -3.57
N ALA A 60 9.10 5.77 -4.53
CA ALA A 60 8.63 5.57 -5.90
C ALA A 60 9.34 4.39 -6.58
N SER A 61 10.67 4.30 -6.45
CA SER A 61 11.46 3.20 -7.00
C SER A 61 11.02 1.85 -6.43
N VAL A 62 10.88 1.76 -5.11
CA VAL A 62 10.41 0.56 -4.40
C VAL A 62 9.02 0.16 -4.89
N LEU A 63 8.10 1.11 -5.01
CA LEU A 63 6.75 0.85 -5.53
C LEU A 63 6.78 0.29 -6.95
N ILE A 64 7.59 0.84 -7.84
CA ILE A 64 7.73 0.34 -9.23
C ILE A 64 8.22 -1.11 -9.22
N PHE A 65 9.29 -1.42 -8.49
CA PHE A 65 9.85 -2.77 -8.45
C PHE A 65 8.88 -3.79 -7.84
N ILE A 66 8.25 -3.44 -6.71
CA ILE A 66 7.26 -4.31 -6.05
C ILE A 66 6.05 -4.52 -6.96
N SER A 67 5.56 -3.47 -7.62
CA SER A 67 4.42 -3.58 -8.54
C SER A 67 4.74 -4.47 -9.73
N GLY A 68 5.94 -4.34 -10.31
CA GLY A 68 6.40 -5.21 -11.38
C GLY A 68 6.57 -6.66 -10.93
N TRP A 69 7.07 -6.90 -9.72
CA TRP A 69 7.18 -8.23 -9.14
C TRP A 69 5.80 -8.87 -8.90
N LEU A 70 4.86 -8.13 -8.30
CA LEU A 70 3.48 -8.57 -8.10
C LEU A 70 2.77 -8.88 -9.42
N GLY A 71 3.01 -8.08 -10.47
CA GLY A 71 2.51 -8.35 -11.82
C GLY A 71 2.94 -9.73 -12.33
N LYS A 72 4.23 -10.06 -12.17
CA LYS A 72 4.81 -11.36 -12.56
C LYS A 72 4.29 -12.54 -11.73
N CYS A 73 3.73 -12.31 -10.54
CA CYS A 73 3.08 -13.35 -9.74
C CYS A 73 1.71 -13.81 -10.30
N GLY A 74 1.34 -13.39 -11.51
CA GLY A 74 0.14 -13.86 -12.22
C GLY A 74 -1.05 -12.91 -12.14
N ILE A 75 -0.82 -11.64 -11.81
CA ILE A 75 -1.84 -10.58 -11.90
C ILE A 75 -1.87 -9.97 -13.31
N GLN A 76 -0.73 -9.91 -13.99
CA GLN A 76 -0.64 -9.31 -15.33
C GLN A 76 -1.16 -10.30 -16.40
N THR A 77 -2.02 -9.81 -17.29
CA THR A 77 -2.41 -10.56 -18.49
C THR A 77 -1.27 -10.58 -19.50
N ARG A 78 -1.22 -11.58 -20.37
CA ARG A 78 -0.16 -11.69 -21.39
C ARG A 78 -0.29 -10.53 -22.38
N GLU A 79 0.83 -10.01 -22.87
CA GLU A 79 0.83 -8.87 -23.79
C GLU A 79 0.13 -9.19 -25.12
N ASP A 80 0.10 -10.47 -25.52
CA ASP A 80 -0.56 -10.98 -26.72
C ASP A 80 -2.08 -11.22 -26.56
N TYR A 81 -2.69 -10.78 -25.46
CA TYR A 81 -4.09 -11.08 -25.14
C TYR A 81 -5.08 -10.54 -26.19
N TYR A 82 -4.77 -9.40 -26.81
CA TYR A 82 -5.62 -8.75 -27.83
C TYR A 82 -5.19 -9.04 -29.28
N ASP A 83 -4.07 -9.74 -29.47
CA ASP A 83 -3.57 -10.14 -30.79
C ASP A 83 -4.23 -11.44 -31.31
N ARG A 84 -5.29 -11.90 -30.63
CA ARG A 84 -6.08 -13.09 -30.98
C ARG A 84 -7.52 -12.74 -31.32
#